data_AF-A0A2D6U217-F1
#
_entry.id   AF-A0A2D6U217-F1
#
_cell.length_a   1.000
_cell.length_b   1.000
_cell.length_c   1.000
_cell.angle_alpha   90.00
_cell.angle_beta   90.00
_cell.angle_gamma   90.00
#
_symmetry.space_group_name_H-M   'P 1'
#
loop_
_entity.id
_entity.type
_entity.pdbx_description
1 polymer ?
#
loop_
_entity_poly.entity_id
_entity_poly.type
_entity_poly.pdbx_seq_one_letter_code
_entity_poly.pdbx_strand_id
1 'polypeptide(L)'
;MFSFYRFFLNCTFGSILFFTALNPFFILEAQQRSRPHIDESLGYKTILTDKDTLLRGVSLAFDGGDPFGSKPILMPERASFMALKSAYGLNAVHVYLEGNSSTNPSPVGVSLKYADELVALTRELGLYLIITIGCNGENGTIYSMDKAFEFWTLYADRYKGESHVIFEAHNEPVGWTLNNFTQEDWERQLNLYLHIRKLAPDSLILLGSFMSFFDPGGTPTYGSQWLESQGVSWDNAGYAFHGYWDLNQVDETIRVFHESTEHPALLCTEFNPYDSEKGFNNLCEMHRVGWMQFEWFSRDSDLLGFKGKLEKAGTVWFPEDRTASWPSLGGVQFPTPGQAFGLYSRGAEKFLRIDNDKIIADSDNYSGASNQNFFIEFLGKGYVAIRNNQGDYLSLHPSNKPQGKALRFSRFPGTYSNFKQAYRWMTLPWGDICLQPRAHQSRLLSTEDNRLVLSDYSA
;
A
#
# COMPACT_ATOMS: atom_id res chain seq x y z
N MET A 1 -11.39 -37.93 13.39
CA MET A 1 -12.51 -36.97 13.48
C MET A 1 -12.22 -35.87 12.48
N PHE A 2 -12.81 -35.98 11.28
CA PHE A 2 -12.60 -35.04 10.18
C PHE A 2 -13.83 -34.12 10.11
N SER A 3 -13.63 -32.80 10.18
CA SER A 3 -14.70 -31.85 9.89
C SER A 3 -14.73 -31.54 8.40
N PHE A 4 -15.84 -31.90 7.75
CA PHE A 4 -16.25 -31.37 6.45
C PHE A 4 -17.23 -30.23 6.70
N TYR A 5 -17.05 -29.09 6.03
CA TYR A 5 -18.09 -28.06 5.95
C TYR A 5 -19.06 -28.38 4.81
N ARG A 6 -20.34 -28.56 5.13
CA ARG A 6 -21.48 -28.52 4.18
C ARG A 6 -22.64 -27.74 4.81
N PHE A 7 -23.17 -26.78 4.07
CA PHE A 7 -24.34 -25.95 4.37
C PHE A 7 -25.65 -26.74 4.27
N PHE A 8 -26.67 -26.42 5.10
CA PHE A 8 -28.10 -26.52 4.74
C PHE A 8 -28.98 -25.63 5.64
N LEU A 9 -29.96 -24.93 5.02
CA LEU A 9 -31.12 -24.26 5.63
C LEU A 9 -32.28 -25.25 5.81
N ASN A 10 -33.03 -25.17 6.92
CA ASN A 10 -34.51 -25.11 6.90
C ASN A 10 -35.16 -24.85 8.28
N CYS A 11 -36.30 -24.16 8.22
CA CYS A 11 -37.12 -23.56 9.28
C CYS A 11 -37.83 -24.55 10.23
N THR A 12 -38.17 -24.12 11.46
CA THR A 12 -39.58 -23.92 11.92
C THR A 12 -39.68 -23.37 13.37
N PHE A 13 -40.56 -22.37 13.51
CA PHE A 13 -41.36 -21.86 14.65
C PHE A 13 -40.84 -21.82 16.10
N GLY A 14 -40.91 -20.61 16.66
CA GLY A 14 -41.67 -20.37 17.90
C GLY A 14 -40.91 -19.68 19.04
N SER A 15 -41.09 -18.37 19.19
CA SER A 15 -41.34 -17.64 20.45
C SER A 15 -41.00 -16.16 20.27
N ILE A 16 -42.02 -15.29 20.31
CA ILE A 16 -41.87 -13.84 20.32
C ILE A 16 -41.46 -13.44 21.75
N LEU A 17 -40.18 -13.10 21.91
CA LEU A 17 -39.69 -12.32 23.05
C LEU A 17 -39.47 -10.89 22.56
N PHE A 18 -40.32 -9.97 23.00
CA PHE A 18 -40.09 -8.54 22.85
C PHE A 18 -38.89 -8.15 23.72
N PHE A 19 -37.70 -8.10 23.11
CA PHE A 19 -36.60 -7.32 23.64
C PHE A 19 -36.74 -5.90 23.09
N THR A 20 -37.00 -4.94 23.97
CA THR A 20 -36.73 -3.53 23.68
C THR A 20 -35.25 -3.41 23.31
N ALA A 21 -34.97 -3.21 22.02
CA ALA A 21 -33.63 -2.92 21.53
C ALA A 21 -33.19 -1.57 22.10
N LEU A 22 -32.48 -1.61 23.23
CA LEU A 22 -31.51 -0.57 23.54
C LEU A 22 -30.48 -0.65 22.42
N ASN A 23 -30.54 0.30 21.48
CA ASN A 23 -29.47 0.53 20.50
C ASN A 23 -28.15 0.58 21.29
N PRO A 24 -27.22 -0.37 21.12
CA PRO A 24 -25.86 -0.09 21.52
C PRO A 24 -25.41 1.01 20.56
N PHE A 25 -25.31 2.24 21.05
CA PHE A 25 -24.34 3.16 20.50
C PHE A 25 -23.00 2.44 20.63
N PHE A 26 -22.58 1.76 19.57
CA PHE A 26 -21.19 1.36 19.41
C PHE A 26 -20.42 2.67 19.39
N ILE A 27 -19.88 3.05 20.54
CA ILE A 27 -18.78 3.99 20.60
C ILE A 27 -17.66 3.26 19.87
N LEU A 28 -17.50 3.55 18.56
CA LEU A 28 -16.24 3.28 17.90
C LEU A 28 -15.21 4.07 18.71
N GLU A 29 -14.33 3.38 19.45
CA GLU A 29 -13.09 4.03 19.89
C GLU A 29 -12.45 4.66 18.65
N ALA A 30 -12.19 5.96 18.70
CA ALA A 30 -11.47 6.64 17.64
C ALA A 30 -10.15 5.91 17.42
N GLN A 31 -10.00 5.26 16.27
CA GLN A 31 -8.83 4.47 15.97
C GLN A 31 -7.78 5.36 15.30
N GLN A 32 -7.27 6.34 16.04
CA GLN A 32 -6.17 7.17 15.54
C GLN A 32 -4.99 6.27 15.19
N ARG A 33 -4.52 6.36 13.94
CA ARG A 33 -3.36 5.59 13.47
C ARG A 33 -2.10 6.11 14.13
N SER A 34 -1.18 5.22 14.50
CA SER A 34 0.17 5.67 14.84
C SER A 34 0.89 6.16 13.58
N ARG A 35 2.01 6.87 13.77
CA ARG A 35 2.80 7.40 12.65
C ARG A 35 3.23 6.29 11.70
N PRO A 36 3.24 6.53 10.38
CA PRO A 36 3.97 5.66 9.47
C PRO A 36 5.46 5.67 9.85
N HIS A 37 6.18 4.63 9.48
CA HIS A 37 7.59 4.47 9.79
C HIS A 37 8.39 3.97 8.59
N ILE A 38 9.70 4.19 8.64
CA ILE A 38 10.64 3.67 7.66
C ILE A 38 11.11 2.28 8.12
N ASP A 39 10.89 1.26 7.30
CA ASP A 39 11.44 -0.09 7.49
C ASP A 39 12.60 -0.32 6.52
N GLU A 40 13.72 -0.79 7.08
CA GLU A 40 14.96 -1.10 6.36
C GLU A 40 15.29 -2.59 6.37
N SER A 41 14.38 -3.45 6.84
CA SER A 41 14.61 -4.88 7.04
C SER A 41 14.98 -5.65 5.75
N LEU A 42 14.91 -4.98 4.61
CA LEU A 42 15.13 -5.51 3.26
C LEU A 42 16.43 -5.04 2.62
N GLY A 43 17.21 -4.20 3.30
CA GLY A 43 18.41 -3.57 2.75
C GLY A 43 18.14 -2.30 1.93
N TYR A 44 16.90 -1.81 1.96
CA TYR A 44 16.47 -0.51 1.41
C TYR A 44 15.32 0.04 2.25
N LYS A 45 15.10 1.36 2.21
CA LYS A 45 14.07 2.05 2.99
C LYS A 45 12.70 1.91 2.36
N THR A 46 11.68 1.58 3.16
CA THR A 46 10.27 1.49 2.73
C THR A 46 9.34 2.22 3.71
N ILE A 47 8.29 2.89 3.21
CA ILE A 47 7.29 3.54 4.08
C ILE A 47 6.20 2.54 4.41
N LEU A 48 6.04 2.23 5.70
CA LEU A 48 5.01 1.33 6.20
C LEU A 48 4.07 2.03 7.18
N THR A 49 2.83 1.57 7.22
CA THR A 49 1.87 1.95 8.26
C THR A 49 2.25 1.40 9.63
N ASP A 50 1.55 1.84 10.67
CA ASP A 50 1.61 1.28 12.02
C ASP A 50 1.23 -0.21 12.14
N LYS A 51 0.70 -0.80 11.07
CA LYS A 51 0.36 -2.23 10.97
C LYS A 51 1.25 -2.99 9.98
N ASP A 52 2.36 -2.37 9.54
CA ASP A 52 3.34 -2.95 8.62
C ASP A 52 2.73 -3.36 7.28
N THR A 53 1.84 -2.50 6.75
CA THR A 53 1.35 -2.60 5.38
C THR A 53 1.69 -1.33 4.60
N LEU A 54 1.51 -1.36 3.28
CA LEU A 54 1.71 -0.18 2.44
C LEU A 54 0.53 0.80 2.58
N LEU A 55 0.82 2.09 2.38
CA LEU A 55 -0.20 3.11 2.16
C LEU A 55 -0.85 2.91 0.80
N ARG A 56 -2.18 2.83 0.75
CA ARG A 56 -2.98 2.62 -0.46
C ARG A 56 -4.20 3.53 -0.42
N GLY A 57 -4.36 4.35 -1.45
CA GLY A 57 -5.40 5.36 -1.44
C GLY A 57 -5.78 5.92 -2.80
N VAL A 58 -6.65 6.93 -2.72
CA VAL A 58 -7.22 7.70 -3.82
C VAL A 58 -7.16 9.19 -3.46
N SER A 59 -7.51 10.06 -4.42
CA SER A 59 -7.25 11.50 -4.32
C SER A 59 -8.49 12.36 -4.11
N LEU A 60 -8.29 13.53 -3.49
CA LEU A 60 -9.26 14.62 -3.28
C LEU A 60 -8.69 15.93 -3.83
N ALA A 61 -9.49 16.65 -4.63
CA ALA A 61 -9.12 17.95 -5.21
C ALA A 61 -9.82 19.09 -4.46
N PHE A 62 -9.14 19.72 -3.49
CA PHE A 62 -9.66 20.87 -2.75
C PHE A 62 -8.96 22.19 -3.14
N ASP A 63 -7.97 22.10 -4.01
CA ASP A 63 -7.14 23.22 -4.46
C ASP A 63 -7.87 24.20 -5.39
N GLY A 64 -9.06 23.85 -5.89
CA GLY A 64 -9.86 24.65 -6.83
C GLY A 64 -9.86 24.11 -8.26
N GLY A 65 -9.16 23.00 -8.52
CA GLY A 65 -9.11 22.33 -9.82
C GLY A 65 -8.15 22.97 -10.83
N ASP A 66 -8.15 22.41 -12.03
CA ASP A 66 -7.36 22.83 -13.19
C ASP A 66 -8.31 23.27 -14.33
N PRO A 67 -8.41 24.58 -14.65
CA PRO A 67 -7.73 25.71 -13.99
C PRO A 67 -8.35 26.05 -12.62
N PHE A 68 -7.71 26.95 -11.85
CA PHE A 68 -8.25 27.41 -10.55
C PHE A 68 -9.70 27.90 -10.66
N GLY A 69 -10.55 27.47 -9.72
CA GLY A 69 -11.97 27.80 -9.66
C GLY A 69 -12.87 26.96 -10.57
N SER A 70 -12.30 26.03 -11.34
CA SER A 70 -13.07 25.14 -12.23
C SER A 70 -13.88 24.09 -11.47
N LYS A 71 -13.49 23.75 -10.24
CA LYS A 71 -14.16 22.75 -9.42
C LYS A 71 -14.45 23.27 -8.02
N PRO A 72 -15.67 23.07 -7.50
CA PRO A 72 -15.95 23.33 -6.09
C PRO A 72 -15.29 22.26 -5.22
N ILE A 73 -15.02 22.62 -3.96
CA ILE A 73 -14.64 21.64 -2.93
C ILE A 73 -15.87 20.76 -2.63
N LEU A 74 -15.71 19.45 -2.83
CA LEU A 74 -16.72 18.44 -2.51
C LEU A 74 -16.17 17.51 -1.44
N MET A 75 -16.59 17.73 -0.19
CA MET A 75 -16.24 16.86 0.93
C MET A 75 -17.09 15.58 0.87
N PRO A 76 -16.48 14.39 0.75
CA PRO A 76 -17.23 13.14 0.75
C PRO A 76 -17.92 12.90 2.09
N GLU A 77 -19.04 12.20 2.06
CA GLU A 77 -19.75 11.82 3.27
C GLU A 77 -18.92 10.82 4.11
N ARG A 78 -19.16 10.78 5.43
CA ARG A 78 -18.51 9.79 6.32
C ARG A 78 -18.65 8.35 5.82
N ALA A 79 -19.81 7.99 5.27
CA ALA A 79 -20.07 6.66 4.73
C ALA A 79 -19.12 6.30 3.57
N SER A 80 -18.80 7.28 2.73
CA SER A 80 -17.83 7.14 1.65
C SER A 80 -16.43 6.82 2.19
N PHE A 81 -15.95 7.52 3.23
CA PHE A 81 -14.68 7.16 3.87
C PHE A 81 -14.70 5.77 4.54
N MET A 82 -15.83 5.34 5.09
CA MET A 82 -15.98 3.97 5.59
C MET A 82 -15.92 2.94 4.47
N ALA A 83 -16.47 3.26 3.29
CA ALA A 83 -16.42 2.39 2.12
C ALA A 83 -14.99 2.23 1.60
N LEU A 84 -14.15 3.28 1.61
CA LEU A 84 -12.72 3.17 1.24
C LEU A 84 -12.03 1.99 1.96
N LYS A 85 -12.29 1.84 3.26
CA LYS A 85 -11.72 0.78 4.09
C LYS A 85 -12.39 -0.58 3.86
N SER A 86 -13.71 -0.62 3.99
CA SER A 86 -14.48 -1.87 4.07
C SER A 86 -14.81 -2.45 2.69
N ALA A 87 -15.11 -1.61 1.70
CA ALA A 87 -15.45 -2.04 0.37
C ALA A 87 -14.24 -2.05 -0.57
N TYR A 88 -13.28 -1.15 -0.40
CA TYR A 88 -12.13 -1.00 -1.31
C TYR A 88 -10.79 -1.41 -0.69
N GLY A 89 -10.74 -1.75 0.60
CA GLY A 89 -9.53 -2.22 1.26
C GLY A 89 -8.40 -1.19 1.35
N LEU A 90 -8.72 0.10 1.20
CA LEU A 90 -7.79 1.23 1.25
C LEU A 90 -7.57 1.71 2.68
N ASN A 91 -6.45 2.38 2.91
CA ASN A 91 -6.06 2.88 4.24
C ASN A 91 -5.53 4.32 4.25
N ALA A 92 -5.48 4.99 3.10
CA ALA A 92 -4.98 6.35 2.98
C ALA A 92 -5.84 7.19 2.02
N VAL A 93 -5.77 8.50 2.18
CA VAL A 93 -6.37 9.50 1.30
C VAL A 93 -5.32 10.57 1.00
N HIS A 94 -5.21 10.97 -0.28
CA HIS A 94 -4.33 12.05 -0.71
C HIS A 94 -5.16 13.29 -1.04
N VAL A 95 -4.83 14.47 -0.50
CA VAL A 95 -5.56 15.71 -0.77
C VAL A 95 -4.62 16.81 -1.29
N TYR A 96 -4.96 17.34 -2.47
CA TYR A 96 -4.44 18.62 -2.97
C TYR A 96 -5.27 19.71 -2.30
N LEU A 97 -4.74 20.29 -1.23
CA LEU A 97 -5.56 21.03 -0.27
C LEU A 97 -5.83 22.47 -0.70
N GLU A 98 -4.77 23.15 -1.14
CA GLU A 98 -4.80 24.50 -1.69
C GLU A 98 -3.79 24.55 -2.84
N GLY A 99 -4.01 25.43 -3.81
CA GLY A 99 -3.14 25.46 -4.98
C GLY A 99 -2.19 26.66 -5.04
N ASN A 100 -1.03 26.42 -5.65
CA ASN A 100 0.05 27.38 -5.86
C ASN A 100 0.24 27.62 -7.35
N SER A 101 -0.49 28.60 -7.89
CA SER A 101 -0.46 28.97 -9.30
C SER A 101 -0.62 30.48 -9.47
N SER A 102 -0.22 30.99 -10.63
CA SER A 102 -0.42 32.39 -11.01
C SER A 102 -1.89 32.79 -11.13
N THR A 103 -2.76 31.80 -11.37
CA THR A 103 -4.20 31.98 -11.54
C THR A 103 -4.99 31.88 -10.25
N ASN A 104 -4.36 31.49 -9.13
CA ASN A 104 -5.02 31.37 -7.83
C ASN A 104 -4.72 32.59 -6.93
N PRO A 105 -5.62 33.60 -6.88
CA PRO A 105 -5.44 34.78 -6.05
C PRO A 105 -5.74 34.53 -4.56
N SER A 106 -6.19 33.33 -4.19
CA SER A 106 -6.66 33.04 -2.85
C SER A 106 -5.50 33.05 -1.86
N PRO A 107 -5.66 33.68 -0.68
CA PRO A 107 -4.69 33.57 0.39
C PRO A 107 -4.65 32.13 0.93
N VAL A 108 -3.58 31.80 1.63
CA VAL A 108 -3.48 30.53 2.36
C VAL A 108 -4.56 30.45 3.44
N GLY A 109 -5.13 29.26 3.63
CA GLY A 109 -6.09 28.96 4.70
C GLY A 109 -7.56 29.02 4.27
N VAL A 110 -7.85 29.27 2.99
CA VAL A 110 -9.23 29.21 2.46
C VAL A 110 -9.85 27.83 2.59
N SER A 111 -9.04 26.77 2.62
CA SER A 111 -9.48 25.38 2.79
C SER A 111 -9.38 24.89 4.24
N LEU A 112 -9.02 25.75 5.21
CA LEU A 112 -8.71 25.34 6.59
C LEU A 112 -9.85 24.59 7.28
N LYS A 113 -11.09 25.04 7.10
CA LYS A 113 -12.29 24.34 7.60
C LYS A 113 -12.35 22.89 7.09
N TYR A 114 -12.09 22.69 5.81
CA TYR A 114 -12.17 21.37 5.18
C TYR A 114 -10.97 20.50 5.56
N ALA A 115 -9.79 21.12 5.75
CA ALA A 115 -8.62 20.44 6.29
C ALA A 115 -8.89 19.90 7.70
N ASP A 116 -9.50 20.71 8.58
CA ASP A 116 -9.88 20.28 9.93
C ASP A 116 -10.87 19.11 9.91
N GLU A 117 -11.87 19.19 9.02
CA GLU A 117 -12.86 18.13 8.84
C GLU A 117 -12.23 16.84 8.31
N LEU A 118 -11.34 16.93 7.32
CA LEU A 118 -10.60 15.77 6.78
C LEU A 118 -9.71 15.13 7.83
N VAL A 119 -8.92 15.92 8.56
CA VAL A 119 -8.04 15.43 9.63
C VAL A 119 -8.88 14.73 10.71
N ALA A 120 -10.00 15.32 11.12
CA ALA A 120 -10.88 14.70 12.11
C ALA A 120 -11.50 13.38 11.61
N LEU A 121 -12.05 13.39 10.40
CA LEU A 121 -12.71 12.24 9.82
C LEU A 121 -11.74 11.07 9.61
N THR A 122 -10.56 11.34 9.07
CA THR A 122 -9.52 10.32 8.86
C THR A 122 -8.98 9.78 10.19
N ARG A 123 -8.83 10.63 11.22
CA ARG A 123 -8.46 10.18 12.57
C ARG A 123 -9.46 9.20 13.16
N GLU A 124 -10.74 9.58 13.14
CA GLU A 124 -11.82 8.78 13.72
C GLU A 124 -12.01 7.45 13.01
N LEU A 125 -11.83 7.44 11.68
CA LEU A 125 -12.00 6.25 10.85
C LEU A 125 -10.74 5.40 10.72
N GLY A 126 -9.60 5.86 11.24
CA GLY A 126 -8.32 5.13 11.15
C GLY A 126 -7.75 5.06 9.72
N LEU A 127 -7.82 6.17 8.99
CA LEU A 127 -7.19 6.39 7.70
C LEU A 127 -5.97 7.29 7.86
N TYR A 128 -4.95 7.09 7.02
CA TYR A 128 -3.91 8.10 6.83
C TYR A 128 -4.39 9.22 5.90
N LEU A 129 -3.86 10.41 6.10
CA LEU A 129 -4.11 11.57 5.26
C LEU A 129 -2.78 12.15 4.78
N ILE A 130 -2.59 12.22 3.47
CA ILE A 130 -1.47 12.91 2.84
C ILE A 130 -1.98 14.28 2.40
N ILE A 131 -1.39 15.34 2.94
CA ILE A 131 -1.71 16.72 2.56
C ILE A 131 -0.61 17.24 1.65
N THR A 132 -1.00 17.80 0.50
CA THR A 132 -0.10 18.48 -0.43
C THR A 132 -0.65 19.83 -0.87
N ILE A 133 0.23 20.63 -1.48
CA ILE A 133 -0.10 21.84 -2.23
C ILE A 133 -0.34 21.42 -3.69
N GLY A 134 -1.50 21.74 -4.26
CA GLY A 134 -1.80 21.52 -5.69
C GLY A 134 -1.23 22.63 -6.59
N CYS A 135 -1.34 22.46 -7.90
CA CYS A 135 -0.76 23.42 -8.87
C CYS A 135 -1.81 24.15 -9.73
N ASN A 136 -3.11 23.84 -9.59
CA ASN A 136 -4.20 24.47 -10.35
C ASN A 136 -3.96 24.61 -11.88
N GLY A 137 -3.31 23.63 -12.51
CA GLY A 137 -2.98 23.64 -13.94
C GLY A 137 -1.60 24.18 -14.32
N GLU A 138 -0.84 24.70 -13.36
CA GLU A 138 0.56 25.10 -13.51
C GLU A 138 1.50 24.02 -12.94
N ASN A 139 1.31 22.77 -13.37
CA ASN A 139 2.19 21.67 -13.01
C ASN A 139 3.63 21.92 -13.50
N GLY A 140 4.60 21.36 -12.78
CA GLY A 140 6.01 21.47 -13.11
C GLY A 140 6.70 22.75 -12.63
N THR A 141 6.09 23.47 -11.69
CA THR A 141 6.66 24.67 -11.06
C THR A 141 6.17 24.85 -9.63
N ILE A 142 6.97 25.50 -8.81
CA ILE A 142 6.51 26.15 -7.58
C ILE A 142 6.31 27.62 -7.92
N TYR A 143 5.07 28.04 -8.18
CA TYR A 143 4.78 29.42 -8.61
C TYR A 143 5.23 30.47 -7.57
N SER A 144 4.95 30.22 -6.28
CA SER A 144 5.37 31.09 -5.18
C SER A 144 5.93 30.27 -4.02
N MET A 145 7.21 30.49 -3.70
CA MET A 145 7.82 29.94 -2.48
C MET A 145 7.22 30.54 -1.21
N ASP A 146 6.87 31.84 -1.23
CA ASP A 146 6.25 32.51 -0.10
C ASP A 146 4.89 31.88 0.24
N LYS A 147 4.05 31.64 -0.77
CA LYS A 147 2.77 30.94 -0.58
C LYS A 147 2.97 29.53 -0.03
N ALA A 148 3.98 28.81 -0.51
CA ALA A 148 4.30 27.48 0.01
C ALA A 148 4.76 27.51 1.48
N PHE A 149 5.57 28.50 1.88
CA PHE A 149 5.97 28.66 3.29
C PHE A 149 4.81 29.10 4.17
N GLU A 150 3.93 29.99 3.70
CA GLU A 150 2.71 30.38 4.43
C GLU A 150 1.79 29.17 4.63
N PHE A 151 1.60 28.36 3.59
CA PHE A 151 0.83 27.11 3.64
C PHE A 151 1.37 26.18 4.73
N TRP A 152 2.67 25.89 4.70
CA TRP A 152 3.26 25.00 5.69
C TRP A 152 3.35 25.61 7.08
N THR A 153 3.49 26.93 7.21
CA THR A 153 3.40 27.61 8.51
C THR A 153 2.06 27.36 9.17
N LEU A 154 0.97 27.45 8.41
CA LEU A 154 -0.37 27.17 8.91
C LEU A 154 -0.58 25.67 9.16
N TYR A 155 -0.40 24.85 8.14
CA TYR A 155 -0.85 23.46 8.16
C TYR A 155 0.11 22.50 8.89
N ALA A 156 1.43 22.69 8.78
CA ALA A 156 2.37 21.85 9.51
C ALA A 156 2.31 22.12 11.02
N ASP A 157 2.27 23.39 11.45
CA ASP A 157 2.18 23.72 12.89
C ASP A 157 0.87 23.22 13.50
N ARG A 158 -0.24 23.36 12.76
CA ARG A 158 -1.56 22.92 13.21
C ARG A 158 -1.67 21.40 13.34
N TYR A 159 -1.15 20.65 12.37
CA TYR A 159 -1.33 19.19 12.30
C TYR A 159 -0.10 18.38 12.74
N LYS A 160 0.94 19.01 13.30
CA LYS A 160 2.14 18.30 13.82
C LYS A 160 1.84 17.18 14.80
N GLY A 161 0.76 17.31 15.59
CA GLY A 161 0.34 16.30 16.57
C GLY A 161 -0.48 15.15 15.98
N GLU A 162 -0.88 15.25 14.72
CA GLU A 162 -1.71 14.25 14.05
C GLU A 162 -0.86 13.13 13.49
N SER A 163 -0.78 12.03 14.25
CA SER A 163 0.07 10.90 13.90
C SER A 163 -0.28 10.24 12.57
N HIS A 164 -1.52 10.36 12.10
CA HIS A 164 -1.98 9.81 10.83
C HIS A 164 -1.80 10.75 9.63
N VAL A 165 -1.26 11.96 9.84
CA VAL A 165 -1.06 12.96 8.79
C VAL A 165 0.38 12.93 8.28
N ILE A 166 0.51 12.93 6.96
CA ILE A 166 1.76 12.93 6.20
C ILE A 166 1.81 14.23 5.38
N PHE A 167 2.97 14.86 5.29
CA PHE A 167 3.14 16.12 4.57
C PHE A 167 3.91 15.87 3.27
N GLU A 168 3.28 16.10 2.14
CA GLU A 168 3.93 16.11 0.83
C GLU A 168 4.22 17.55 0.42
N ALA A 169 5.50 17.93 0.36
CA ALA A 169 5.92 19.32 0.41
C ALA A 169 5.32 20.21 -0.71
N HIS A 170 5.18 19.68 -1.92
CA HIS A 170 4.54 20.36 -3.04
C HIS A 170 4.27 19.37 -4.17
N ASN A 171 3.10 19.40 -4.80
CA ASN A 171 2.81 18.60 -5.99
C ASN A 171 3.66 19.02 -7.18
N GLU A 172 4.18 18.08 -7.99
CA GLU A 172 4.86 18.30 -9.28
C GLU A 172 5.67 19.62 -9.38
N PRO A 173 6.67 19.84 -8.51
CA PRO A 173 7.35 21.14 -8.40
C PRO A 173 8.27 21.44 -9.59
N VAL A 174 8.60 20.43 -10.40
CA VAL A 174 9.41 20.53 -11.63
C VAL A 174 8.82 19.61 -12.69
N GLY A 175 8.78 20.10 -13.94
CA GLY A 175 8.19 19.37 -15.04
C GLY A 175 8.99 18.15 -15.50
N TRP A 176 8.28 17.18 -16.05
CA TRP A 176 8.80 16.01 -16.74
C TRP A 176 9.47 14.98 -15.83
N THR A 177 10.80 14.97 -15.71
CA THR A 177 11.58 13.84 -15.16
C THR A 177 12.57 14.31 -14.10
N LEU A 178 13.22 13.38 -13.38
CA LEU A 178 14.20 13.72 -12.34
C LEU A 178 15.37 14.55 -12.89
N ASN A 179 15.76 14.30 -14.15
CA ASN A 179 16.85 15.01 -14.82
C ASN A 179 16.55 16.50 -15.09
N ASN A 180 15.29 16.93 -14.93
CA ASN A 180 14.90 18.33 -15.12
C ASN A 180 15.11 19.18 -13.86
N PHE A 181 15.30 18.55 -12.69
CA PHE A 181 15.58 19.30 -11.46
C PHE A 181 16.93 19.98 -11.57
N THR A 182 16.91 21.31 -11.47
CA THR A 182 18.12 22.11 -11.35
C THR A 182 18.59 22.16 -9.90
N GLN A 183 19.79 22.72 -9.70
CA GLN A 183 20.30 22.99 -8.36
C GLN A 183 19.35 23.89 -7.53
N GLU A 184 18.73 24.90 -8.17
CA GLU A 184 17.77 25.79 -7.51
C GLU A 184 16.51 25.02 -7.06
N ASP A 185 16.04 24.05 -7.86
CA ASP A 185 14.89 23.24 -7.50
C ASP A 185 15.17 22.35 -6.28
N TRP A 186 16.38 21.77 -6.21
CA TRP A 186 16.80 21.02 -5.01
C TRP A 186 16.92 21.93 -3.78
N GLU A 187 17.40 23.16 -3.92
CA GLU A 187 17.42 24.14 -2.83
C GLU A 187 16.01 24.50 -2.36
N ARG A 188 15.04 24.62 -3.28
CA ARG A 188 13.62 24.82 -2.92
C ARG A 188 13.06 23.64 -2.12
N GLN A 189 13.37 22.39 -2.53
CA GLN A 189 12.99 21.19 -1.77
C GLN A 189 13.62 21.17 -0.37
N LEU A 190 14.91 21.50 -0.25
CA LEU A 190 15.61 21.62 1.03
C LEU A 190 14.94 22.68 1.93
N ASN A 191 14.61 23.84 1.39
CA ASN A 191 13.99 24.91 2.16
C ASN A 191 12.60 24.51 2.68
N LEU A 192 11.79 23.84 1.87
CA LEU A 192 10.50 23.29 2.30
C LEU A 192 10.68 22.24 3.39
N TYR A 193 11.64 21.31 3.23
CA TYR A 193 11.95 20.31 4.25
C TYR A 193 12.30 20.96 5.59
N LEU A 194 13.28 21.88 5.59
CA LEU A 194 13.76 22.53 6.82
C LEU A 194 12.64 23.33 7.49
N HIS A 195 11.80 24.00 6.71
CA HIS A 195 10.67 24.77 7.22
C HIS A 195 9.61 23.87 7.86
N ILE A 196 9.16 22.82 7.16
CA ILE A 196 8.19 21.86 7.70
C ILE A 196 8.75 21.15 8.93
N ARG A 197 10.00 20.67 8.86
CA ARG A 197 10.63 19.93 9.95
C ARG A 197 10.78 20.78 11.22
N LYS A 198 11.03 22.08 11.10
CA LYS A 198 11.06 23.02 12.23
C LYS A 198 9.71 23.12 12.94
N LEU A 199 8.61 23.06 12.19
CA LEU A 199 7.25 23.20 12.72
C LEU A 199 6.69 21.87 13.23
N ALA A 200 7.01 20.78 12.53
CA ALA A 200 6.51 19.44 12.78
C ALA A 200 7.66 18.41 12.79
N PRO A 201 8.43 18.35 13.89
CA PRO A 201 9.66 17.55 13.97
C PRO A 201 9.45 16.05 13.78
N ASP A 202 8.26 15.54 14.09
CA ASP A 202 7.97 14.10 14.07
C ASP A 202 7.13 13.64 12.86
N SER A 203 6.63 14.55 12.02
CA SER A 203 5.80 14.17 10.88
C SER A 203 6.62 13.57 9.73
N LEU A 204 6.08 12.57 9.03
CA LEU A 204 6.69 12.08 7.80
C LEU A 204 6.57 13.16 6.72
N ILE A 205 7.69 13.50 6.07
CA ILE A 205 7.76 14.50 5.00
C ILE A 205 8.12 13.81 3.69
N LEU A 206 7.34 14.04 2.64
CA LEU A 206 7.64 13.60 1.29
C LEU A 206 8.14 14.80 0.48
N LEU A 207 9.26 14.60 -0.21
CA LEU A 207 9.89 15.58 -1.09
C LEU A 207 9.85 15.10 -2.54
N GLY A 208 10.17 15.99 -3.47
CA GLY A 208 10.34 15.68 -4.88
C GLY A 208 9.02 15.72 -5.66
N SER A 209 8.04 14.88 -5.28
CA SER A 209 6.75 14.72 -5.97
C SER A 209 6.91 14.75 -7.49
N PHE A 210 7.84 13.94 -7.98
CA PHE A 210 8.31 13.99 -9.37
C PHE A 210 7.15 13.71 -10.34
N MET A 211 6.87 14.61 -11.28
CA MET A 211 5.83 14.42 -12.31
C MET A 211 5.99 13.11 -13.09
N SER A 212 7.23 12.62 -13.25
CA SER A 212 7.50 11.24 -13.66
C SER A 212 8.78 10.72 -13.03
N PHE A 213 8.71 9.50 -12.51
CA PHE A 213 9.85 8.85 -11.83
C PHE A 213 10.78 8.12 -12.81
N PHE A 214 11.49 8.91 -13.61
CA PHE A 214 12.46 8.43 -14.57
C PHE A 214 13.66 9.40 -14.61
N ASP A 215 14.86 8.88 -14.84
CA ASP A 215 16.05 9.69 -15.12
C ASP A 215 16.78 9.19 -16.39
N PRO A 216 16.57 9.83 -17.55
CA PRO A 216 17.31 9.49 -18.77
C PRO A 216 18.82 9.83 -18.72
N GLY A 217 19.24 10.67 -17.77
CA GLY A 217 20.65 11.04 -17.54
C GLY A 217 21.44 9.98 -16.78
N GLY A 218 20.78 8.99 -16.19
CA GLY A 218 21.42 7.85 -15.52
C GLY A 218 21.98 8.15 -14.13
N THR A 219 21.52 9.21 -13.47
CA THR A 219 21.94 9.60 -12.10
C THR A 219 20.74 9.87 -11.17
N PRO A 220 19.75 8.95 -11.08
CA PRO A 220 18.47 9.24 -10.42
C PRO A 220 18.61 9.56 -8.92
N THR A 221 19.73 9.22 -8.31
CA THR A 221 20.02 9.41 -6.87
C THR A 221 20.81 10.68 -6.56
N TYR A 222 21.20 11.50 -7.56
CA TYR A 222 21.95 12.74 -7.31
C TYR A 222 21.24 13.66 -6.30
N GLY A 223 19.93 13.91 -6.52
CA GLY A 223 19.16 14.80 -5.67
C GLY A 223 19.06 14.32 -4.22
N SER A 224 18.94 13.01 -3.99
CA SER A 224 18.81 12.47 -2.64
C SER A 224 20.13 12.53 -1.88
N GLN A 225 21.23 12.21 -2.55
CA GLN A 225 22.58 12.35 -2.00
C GLN A 225 22.92 13.80 -1.68
N TRP A 226 22.54 14.73 -2.57
CA TRP A 226 22.75 16.15 -2.34
C TRP A 226 21.92 16.64 -1.15
N LEU A 227 20.61 16.35 -1.08
CA LEU A 227 19.75 16.74 0.03
C LEU A 227 20.25 16.18 1.38
N GLU A 228 20.68 14.92 1.41
CA GLU A 228 21.27 14.31 2.59
C GLU A 228 22.55 15.05 3.02
N SER A 229 23.41 15.41 2.08
CA SER A 229 24.62 16.20 2.35
C SER A 229 24.32 17.58 2.95
N GLN A 230 23.11 18.10 2.72
CA GLN A 230 22.62 19.36 3.30
C GLN A 230 21.87 19.16 4.64
N GLY A 231 21.77 17.93 5.15
CA GLY A 231 21.19 17.61 6.45
C GLY A 231 19.75 17.08 6.42
N VAL A 232 19.23 16.69 5.25
CA VAL A 232 17.96 15.95 5.18
C VAL A 232 18.18 14.53 5.73
N SER A 233 17.41 14.16 6.76
CA SER A 233 17.37 12.78 7.26
C SER A 233 16.25 12.00 6.58
N TRP A 234 16.61 10.84 6.03
CA TRP A 234 15.70 9.87 5.42
C TRP A 234 15.04 8.90 6.41
N ASP A 235 15.27 9.04 7.71
CA ASP A 235 14.69 8.16 8.73
C ASP A 235 13.22 8.53 9.03
N ASN A 236 12.81 9.75 8.64
CA ASN A 236 11.44 10.23 8.73
C ASN A 236 11.07 11.14 7.53
N ALA A 237 11.65 10.85 6.37
CA ALA A 237 11.34 11.50 5.12
C ALA A 237 11.50 10.51 3.95
N GLY A 238 10.87 10.82 2.83
CA GLY A 238 10.99 10.02 1.61
C GLY A 238 10.75 10.86 0.36
N TYR A 239 10.80 10.19 -0.79
CA TYR A 239 10.39 10.79 -2.04
C TYR A 239 8.97 10.38 -2.42
N ALA A 240 8.15 11.40 -2.69
CA ALA A 240 6.95 11.26 -3.46
C ALA A 240 7.31 11.22 -4.94
N PHE A 241 6.58 10.43 -5.73
CA PHE A 241 6.73 10.40 -7.17
C PHE A 241 5.44 10.04 -7.88
N HIS A 242 5.37 10.42 -9.16
CA HIS A 242 4.23 10.14 -10.02
C HIS A 242 4.55 9.14 -11.13
N GLY A 243 3.53 8.39 -11.53
CA GLY A 243 3.63 7.27 -12.47
C GLY A 243 3.31 7.60 -13.94
N TYR A 244 3.52 8.83 -14.42
CA TYR A 244 3.08 9.26 -15.75
C TYR A 244 3.98 8.86 -16.93
N TRP A 245 4.99 8.02 -16.69
CA TRP A 245 5.95 7.58 -17.70
C TRP A 245 5.83 6.08 -18.02
N ASP A 246 6.69 5.57 -18.91
CA ASP A 246 6.75 4.15 -19.20
C ASP A 246 7.03 3.33 -17.93
N LEU A 247 6.23 2.29 -17.73
CA LEU A 247 6.25 1.45 -16.53
C LEU A 247 7.63 0.80 -16.31
N ASN A 248 8.32 0.37 -17.37
CA ASN A 248 9.64 -0.25 -17.23
C ASN A 248 10.70 0.75 -16.79
N GLN A 249 10.61 1.99 -17.27
CA GLN A 249 11.55 3.04 -16.89
C GLN A 249 11.31 3.54 -15.45
N VAL A 250 10.05 3.54 -15.01
CA VAL A 250 9.72 3.74 -13.58
C VAL A 250 10.27 2.59 -12.73
N ASP A 251 10.09 1.33 -13.15
CA ASP A 251 10.65 0.14 -12.50
C ASP A 251 12.18 0.20 -12.36
N GLU A 252 12.88 0.55 -13.44
CA GLU A 252 14.33 0.74 -13.44
C GLU A 252 14.77 1.78 -12.42
N THR A 253 14.07 2.92 -12.36
CA THR A 253 14.40 4.00 -11.41
C THR A 253 14.17 3.56 -9.97
N ILE A 254 13.04 2.91 -9.67
CA ILE A 254 12.75 2.36 -8.34
C ILE A 254 13.86 1.38 -7.90
N ARG A 255 14.32 0.52 -8.81
CA ARG A 255 15.39 -0.45 -8.51
C ARG A 255 16.68 0.22 -8.05
N VAL A 256 17.07 1.34 -8.65
CA VAL A 256 18.28 2.09 -8.24
C VAL A 256 18.15 2.57 -6.79
N PHE A 257 16.98 3.13 -6.41
CA PHE A 257 16.74 3.53 -5.03
C PHE A 257 16.71 2.34 -4.05
N HIS A 258 16.43 1.13 -4.53
CA HIS A 258 16.43 -0.09 -3.71
C HIS A 258 17.79 -0.80 -3.61
N GLU A 259 18.86 -0.22 -4.16
CA GLU A 259 20.21 -0.79 -4.06
C GLU A 259 20.83 -0.63 -2.66
N SER A 260 20.35 0.32 -1.85
CA SER A 260 20.89 0.58 -0.51
C SER A 260 19.90 1.28 0.44
N THR A 261 20.23 1.30 1.73
CA THR A 261 19.55 2.09 2.76
C THR A 261 19.95 3.57 2.77
N GLU A 262 20.93 3.99 1.97
CA GLU A 262 21.36 5.40 1.87
C GLU A 262 20.35 6.24 1.04
N HIS A 263 19.45 5.59 0.32
CA HIS A 263 18.45 6.25 -0.51
C HIS A 263 17.11 6.40 0.22
N PRO A 264 16.34 7.48 -0.05
CA PRO A 264 15.04 7.69 0.57
C PRO A 264 14.07 6.55 0.27
N ALA A 265 13.16 6.30 1.20
CA ALA A 265 11.99 5.50 0.90
C ALA A 265 11.10 6.20 -0.14
N LEU A 266 10.37 5.41 -0.92
CA LEU A 266 9.53 5.91 -2.00
C LEU A 266 8.03 5.76 -1.68
N LEU A 267 7.22 6.70 -2.15
CA LEU A 267 5.76 6.64 -2.16
C LEU A 267 5.24 7.18 -3.49
N CYS A 268 4.42 6.40 -4.20
CA CYS A 268 3.73 6.91 -5.38
C CYS A 268 2.51 7.72 -4.93
N THR A 269 2.52 9.05 -5.12
CA THR A 269 1.43 9.93 -4.66
C THR A 269 0.43 10.27 -5.78
N GLU A 270 0.75 9.90 -7.02
CA GLU A 270 -0.15 10.11 -8.16
C GLU A 270 0.21 9.21 -9.35
N PHE A 271 -0.78 8.67 -10.05
CA PHE A 271 -0.59 8.08 -11.38
C PHE A 271 -1.94 7.99 -12.10
N ASN A 272 -1.89 7.85 -13.42
CA ASN A 272 -3.10 7.76 -14.24
C ASN A 272 -3.93 6.52 -13.84
N PRO A 273 -5.22 6.67 -13.50
CA PRO A 273 -6.02 5.53 -13.06
C PRO A 273 -6.10 4.37 -14.05
N TYR A 274 -5.98 4.63 -15.36
CA TYR A 274 -6.01 3.57 -16.37
C TYR A 274 -4.76 2.69 -16.37
N ASP A 275 -3.65 3.13 -15.80
CA ASP A 275 -2.42 2.33 -15.72
C ASP A 275 -2.50 1.22 -14.67
N SER A 276 -3.53 1.23 -13.81
CA SER A 276 -3.89 0.07 -12.99
C SER A 276 -4.14 -1.17 -13.84
N GLU A 277 -4.85 -1.04 -14.98
CA GLU A 277 -5.10 -2.19 -15.88
C GLU A 277 -3.81 -2.72 -16.54
N LYS A 278 -2.77 -1.88 -16.60
CA LYS A 278 -1.44 -2.25 -17.12
C LYS A 278 -0.53 -2.82 -16.04
N GLY A 279 -1.01 -2.93 -14.79
CA GLY A 279 -0.27 -3.49 -13.67
C GLY A 279 0.60 -2.49 -12.90
N PHE A 280 0.34 -1.18 -12.98
CA PHE A 280 1.13 -0.19 -12.23
C PHE A 280 1.06 -0.38 -10.71
N ASN A 281 -0.12 -0.72 -10.16
CA ASN A 281 -0.24 -1.08 -8.75
C ASN A 281 0.61 -2.31 -8.40
N ASN A 282 0.65 -3.31 -9.29
CA ASN A 282 1.47 -4.51 -9.09
C ASN A 282 2.97 -4.19 -9.10
N LEU A 283 3.41 -3.23 -9.92
CA LEU A 283 4.76 -2.69 -9.88
C LEU A 283 5.07 -2.07 -8.52
N CYS A 284 4.17 -1.24 -7.98
CA CYS A 284 4.34 -0.63 -6.66
C CYS A 284 4.38 -1.69 -5.55
N GLU A 285 3.45 -2.66 -5.54
CA GLU A 285 3.45 -3.78 -4.59
C GLU A 285 4.72 -4.65 -4.70
N MET A 286 5.32 -4.78 -5.90
CA MET A 286 6.57 -5.53 -6.11
C MET A 286 7.72 -4.95 -5.32
N HIS A 287 7.76 -3.64 -5.32
CA HIS A 287 8.80 -2.82 -4.76
C HIS A 287 8.49 -2.40 -3.33
N ARG A 288 7.32 -2.79 -2.78
CA ARG A 288 6.85 -2.32 -1.48
C ARG A 288 6.77 -0.80 -1.38
N VAL A 289 6.30 -0.21 -2.47
CA VAL A 289 6.03 1.21 -2.58
C VAL A 289 4.53 1.39 -2.42
N GLY A 290 4.11 2.25 -1.48
CA GLY A 290 2.71 2.63 -1.36
C GLY A 290 2.25 3.40 -2.60
N TRP A 291 0.94 3.53 -2.80
CA TRP A 291 0.40 4.20 -3.97
C TRP A 291 -0.90 4.94 -3.68
N MET A 292 -1.04 6.11 -4.29
CA MET A 292 -2.26 6.90 -4.34
C MET A 292 -2.66 7.03 -5.81
N GLN A 293 -3.78 6.42 -6.18
CA GLN A 293 -4.27 6.53 -7.55
C GLN A 293 -4.95 7.88 -7.74
N PHE A 294 -4.73 8.53 -8.89
CA PHE A 294 -5.35 9.82 -9.23
C PHE A 294 -6.84 9.67 -9.64
N GLU A 295 -7.58 8.88 -8.87
CA GLU A 295 -9.02 8.69 -8.98
C GLU A 295 -9.68 9.63 -7.97
N TRP A 296 -10.46 10.59 -8.45
CA TRP A 296 -11.11 11.57 -7.59
C TRP A 296 -12.25 10.93 -6.82
N PHE A 297 -12.20 10.97 -5.50
CA PHE A 297 -13.24 10.39 -4.67
C PHE A 297 -14.08 11.47 -3.97
N SER A 298 -15.06 12.04 -4.66
CA SER A 298 -16.05 12.93 -4.01
C SER A 298 -17.26 12.16 -3.48
N ARG A 299 -17.50 10.95 -3.99
CA ARG A 299 -18.60 10.03 -3.65
C ARG A 299 -18.31 8.62 -4.18
N ASP A 300 -19.03 7.64 -3.67
CA ASP A 300 -18.85 6.22 -4.02
C ASP A 300 -18.98 5.91 -5.52
N SER A 301 -19.85 6.64 -6.23
CA SER A 301 -20.03 6.45 -7.68
C SER A 301 -18.77 6.79 -8.48
N ASP A 302 -17.85 7.58 -7.93
CA ASP A 302 -16.61 7.94 -8.61
C ASP A 302 -15.64 6.74 -8.65
N LEU A 303 -15.76 5.78 -7.71
CA LEU A 303 -14.91 4.59 -7.63
C LEU A 303 -15.50 3.36 -8.35
N LEU A 304 -16.52 3.52 -9.18
CA LEU A 304 -17.14 2.39 -9.89
C LEU A 304 -16.13 1.65 -10.79
N GLY A 305 -15.26 2.39 -11.47
CA GLY A 305 -14.23 1.83 -12.34
C GLY A 305 -13.01 1.28 -11.59
N PHE A 306 -12.77 1.73 -10.35
CA PHE A 306 -11.56 1.43 -9.58
C PHE A 306 -11.32 -0.07 -9.42
N LYS A 307 -12.33 -0.80 -8.89
CA LYS A 307 -12.22 -2.24 -8.65
C LYS A 307 -11.98 -3.03 -9.92
N GLY A 308 -12.73 -2.73 -10.98
CA GLY A 308 -12.63 -3.45 -12.25
C GLY A 308 -11.23 -3.37 -12.86
N LYS A 309 -10.56 -2.22 -12.74
CA LYS A 309 -9.19 -2.05 -13.25
C LYS A 309 -8.18 -2.93 -12.49
N LEU A 310 -8.29 -2.96 -11.16
CA LEU A 310 -7.42 -3.75 -10.28
C LEU A 310 -7.70 -5.25 -10.39
N GLU A 311 -8.96 -5.65 -10.54
CA GLU A 311 -9.36 -7.05 -10.78
C GLU A 311 -8.82 -7.55 -12.12
N LYS A 312 -8.92 -6.74 -13.18
CA LYS A 312 -8.34 -7.07 -14.49
C LYS A 312 -6.83 -7.25 -14.44
N ALA A 313 -6.14 -6.49 -13.59
CA ALA A 313 -4.70 -6.57 -13.39
C ALA A 313 -4.27 -7.65 -12.38
N GLY A 314 -5.22 -8.33 -11.72
CA GLY A 314 -4.89 -9.30 -10.67
C GLY A 314 -4.25 -8.67 -9.43
N THR A 315 -4.52 -7.40 -9.13
CA THR A 315 -3.91 -6.76 -7.97
C THR A 315 -4.64 -7.19 -6.70
N VAL A 316 -3.91 -7.85 -5.80
CA VAL A 316 -4.41 -8.30 -4.49
C VAL A 316 -3.45 -7.85 -3.40
N TRP A 317 -4.00 -7.33 -2.30
CA TRP A 317 -3.27 -7.04 -1.07
C TRP A 317 -4.09 -7.45 0.15
N PHE A 318 -3.47 -7.36 1.33
CA PHE A 318 -4.11 -7.58 2.62
C PHE A 318 -4.64 -6.26 3.20
N PRO A 319 -5.97 -6.03 3.26
CA PRO A 319 -6.52 -4.83 3.86
C PRO A 319 -6.34 -4.79 5.37
N GLU A 320 -6.22 -3.59 5.92
CA GLU A 320 -6.04 -3.39 7.36
C GLU A 320 -7.35 -3.34 8.16
N ASP A 321 -8.47 -3.09 7.48
CA ASP A 321 -9.80 -3.11 8.09
C ASP A 321 -10.32 -4.55 8.12
N ARG A 322 -10.65 -5.04 9.30
CA ARG A 322 -11.10 -6.44 9.48
C ARG A 322 -12.43 -6.74 8.80
N THR A 323 -13.21 -5.71 8.49
CA THR A 323 -14.48 -5.84 7.78
C THR A 323 -14.30 -5.74 6.26
N ALA A 324 -13.07 -5.51 5.79
CA ALA A 324 -12.80 -5.41 4.36
C ALA A 324 -13.19 -6.69 3.64
N SER A 325 -13.97 -6.53 2.57
CA SER A 325 -14.43 -7.63 1.73
C SER A 325 -13.66 -7.75 0.41
N TRP A 326 -12.67 -6.87 0.16
CA TRP A 326 -11.93 -6.78 -1.11
C TRP A 326 -10.62 -6.00 -0.92
N PRO A 327 -9.55 -6.27 -1.69
CA PRO A 327 -9.43 -7.33 -2.72
C PRO A 327 -9.18 -8.71 -2.13
N SER A 328 -8.71 -8.77 -0.88
CA SER A 328 -8.84 -9.94 -0.02
C SER A 328 -9.63 -9.56 1.22
N LEU A 329 -10.05 -10.56 2.00
CA LEU A 329 -10.73 -10.35 3.27
C LEU A 329 -9.73 -9.81 4.30
N GLY A 330 -10.06 -8.71 4.96
CA GLY A 330 -9.23 -8.19 6.06
C GLY A 330 -9.31 -9.02 7.34
N GLY A 331 -10.37 -9.83 7.48
CA GLY A 331 -10.51 -10.86 8.51
C GLY A 331 -9.92 -12.19 8.03
N VAL A 332 -8.73 -12.56 8.52
CA VAL A 332 -8.10 -13.83 8.13
C VAL A 332 -8.69 -14.99 8.91
N GLN A 333 -9.14 -16.03 8.18
CA GLN A 333 -9.35 -17.35 8.76
C GLN A 333 -8.14 -18.22 8.43
N PHE A 334 -7.35 -18.49 9.46
CA PHE A 334 -6.23 -19.40 9.36
C PHE A 334 -6.64 -20.82 9.75
N PRO A 335 -5.99 -21.85 9.16
CA PRO A 335 -6.00 -23.18 9.76
C PRO A 335 -5.61 -23.15 11.24
N THR A 336 -6.16 -24.04 12.06
CA THR A 336 -5.75 -24.14 13.47
C THR A 336 -4.27 -24.55 13.56
N PRO A 337 -3.41 -23.87 14.34
CA PRO A 337 -2.04 -24.30 14.54
C PRO A 337 -1.95 -25.76 14.99
N GLY A 338 -1.01 -26.51 14.40
CA GLY A 338 -0.83 -27.94 14.67
C GLY A 338 -1.85 -28.86 13.99
N GLN A 339 -2.93 -28.35 13.40
CA GLN A 339 -3.83 -29.13 12.57
C GLN A 339 -3.26 -29.29 11.16
N ALA A 340 -3.18 -30.53 10.69
CA ALA A 340 -2.80 -30.81 9.31
C ALA A 340 -3.90 -30.35 8.34
N PHE A 341 -3.50 -29.79 7.20
CA PHE A 341 -4.38 -29.48 6.08
C PHE A 341 -3.72 -29.88 4.76
N GLY A 342 -4.56 -30.09 3.74
CA GLY A 342 -4.12 -30.24 2.35
C GLY A 342 -4.20 -28.91 1.62
N LEU A 343 -3.33 -28.70 0.64
CA LEU A 343 -3.39 -27.57 -0.28
C LEU A 343 -3.92 -28.04 -1.62
N TYR A 344 -4.91 -27.35 -2.17
CA TYR A 344 -5.45 -27.62 -3.50
C TYR A 344 -5.05 -26.49 -4.44
N SER A 345 -4.43 -26.82 -5.56
CA SER A 345 -4.14 -25.87 -6.63
C SER A 345 -5.32 -25.79 -7.57
N ARG A 346 -5.96 -24.62 -7.66
CA ARG A 346 -6.99 -24.38 -8.68
C ARG A 346 -6.43 -24.43 -10.09
N GLY A 347 -5.24 -23.87 -10.31
CA GLY A 347 -4.64 -23.82 -11.65
C GLY A 347 -4.30 -25.19 -12.22
N ALA A 348 -3.91 -26.15 -11.38
CA ALA A 348 -3.65 -27.53 -11.81
C ALA A 348 -4.84 -28.48 -11.60
N GLU A 349 -5.90 -28.05 -10.92
CA GLU A 349 -7.02 -28.88 -10.47
C GLU A 349 -6.60 -30.11 -9.65
N LYS A 350 -5.50 -30.01 -8.90
CA LYS A 350 -4.91 -31.11 -8.12
C LYS A 350 -4.54 -30.66 -6.71
N PHE A 351 -4.56 -31.62 -5.78
CA PHE A 351 -3.92 -31.47 -4.48
C PHE A 351 -2.41 -31.47 -4.60
N LEU A 352 -1.78 -30.60 -3.80
CA LEU A 352 -0.34 -30.51 -3.66
C LEU A 352 0.18 -31.68 -2.82
N ARG A 353 1.33 -32.21 -3.24
CA ARG A 353 2.07 -33.25 -2.55
C ARG A 353 3.56 -32.93 -2.59
N ILE A 354 4.25 -33.33 -1.53
CA ILE A 354 5.70 -33.29 -1.42
C ILE A 354 6.27 -34.49 -2.17
N ASP A 355 7.11 -34.21 -3.16
CA ASP A 355 7.89 -35.21 -3.89
C ASP A 355 9.38 -34.92 -3.67
N ASN A 356 10.02 -35.76 -2.86
CA ASN A 356 11.32 -35.49 -2.25
C ASN A 356 11.32 -34.17 -1.45
N ASP A 357 11.98 -33.13 -1.96
CA ASP A 357 12.03 -31.79 -1.40
C ASP A 357 11.11 -30.80 -2.12
N LYS A 358 10.51 -31.16 -3.26
CA LYS A 358 9.72 -30.27 -4.11
C LYS A 358 8.23 -30.40 -3.84
N ILE A 359 7.46 -29.36 -4.16
CA ILE A 359 6.00 -29.42 -4.17
C ILE A 359 5.50 -29.60 -5.60
N ILE A 360 4.70 -30.64 -5.80
CA ILE A 360 4.02 -30.92 -7.07
C ILE A 360 2.50 -31.01 -6.88
N ALA A 361 1.74 -30.67 -7.91
CA ALA A 361 0.28 -30.71 -7.97
C ALA A 361 -0.16 -31.86 -8.88
N ASP A 362 -0.13 -33.09 -8.37
CA ASP A 362 -0.37 -34.30 -9.16
C ASP A 362 -1.47 -35.22 -8.59
N SER A 363 -2.06 -34.87 -7.45
CA SER A 363 -2.97 -35.75 -6.73
C SER A 363 -4.44 -35.37 -6.88
N ASP A 364 -5.29 -36.34 -7.19
CA ASP A 364 -6.75 -36.12 -7.32
C ASP A 364 -7.44 -35.89 -5.98
N ASN A 365 -6.89 -36.40 -4.87
CA ASN A 365 -7.55 -36.39 -3.57
C ASN A 365 -6.56 -36.08 -2.44
N TYR A 366 -7.04 -35.34 -1.44
CA TYR A 366 -6.36 -35.23 -0.15
C TYR A 366 -6.65 -36.47 0.70
N SER A 367 -5.64 -37.31 0.89
CA SER A 367 -5.73 -38.56 1.66
C SER A 367 -5.26 -38.43 3.12
N GLY A 368 -4.69 -37.29 3.50
CA GLY A 368 -4.03 -37.11 4.79
C GLY A 368 -2.67 -37.83 4.90
N ALA A 369 -2.12 -38.32 3.78
CA ALA A 369 -0.79 -38.90 3.73
C ALA A 369 0.28 -37.91 4.20
N SER A 370 1.40 -38.42 4.74
CA SER A 370 2.45 -37.57 5.31
C SER A 370 3.09 -36.61 4.31
N ASN A 371 3.08 -36.95 3.02
CA ASN A 371 3.55 -36.08 1.95
C ASN A 371 2.48 -35.12 1.42
N GLN A 372 1.25 -35.14 1.95
CA GLN A 372 0.17 -34.21 1.60
C GLN A 372 -0.24 -33.29 2.77
N ASN A 373 0.34 -33.50 3.96
CA ASN A 373 0.01 -32.74 5.15
C ASN A 373 0.93 -31.53 5.29
N PHE A 374 0.29 -30.37 5.37
CA PHE A 374 0.90 -29.08 5.65
C PHE A 374 0.39 -28.57 6.99
N PHE A 375 1.19 -27.75 7.65
CA PHE A 375 0.83 -27.07 8.90
C PHE A 375 1.27 -25.62 8.81
N ILE A 376 0.58 -24.74 9.53
CA ILE A 376 0.99 -23.35 9.65
C ILE A 376 1.64 -23.09 11.01
N GLU A 377 2.54 -22.11 11.02
CA GLU A 377 3.01 -21.40 12.19
C GLU A 377 2.73 -19.91 12.04
N PHE A 378 2.15 -19.30 13.06
CA PHE A 378 1.85 -17.87 13.03
C PHE A 378 3.07 -17.03 13.32
N LEU A 379 3.35 -16.09 12.43
CA LEU A 379 4.46 -15.14 12.56
C LEU A 379 3.97 -13.75 13.02
N GLY A 380 2.65 -13.60 13.16
CA GLY A 380 2.00 -12.33 13.47
C GLY A 380 1.74 -11.47 12.23
N LYS A 381 0.94 -10.41 12.43
CA LYS A 381 0.63 -9.37 11.44
C LYS A 381 0.01 -9.87 10.12
N GLY A 382 -0.47 -11.12 10.03
CA GLY A 382 -0.99 -11.71 8.79
C GLY A 382 0.00 -12.62 8.04
N TYR A 383 1.19 -12.84 8.58
CA TYR A 383 2.20 -13.75 8.04
C TYR A 383 2.15 -15.13 8.70
N VAL A 384 2.40 -16.16 7.88
CA VAL A 384 2.57 -17.55 8.31
C VAL A 384 3.86 -18.15 7.74
N ALA A 385 4.38 -19.15 8.43
CA ALA A 385 5.28 -20.14 7.83
C ALA A 385 4.51 -21.43 7.59
N ILE A 386 4.79 -22.13 6.49
CA ILE A 386 4.17 -23.43 6.17
C ILE A 386 5.21 -24.52 6.37
N ARG A 387 4.89 -25.53 7.18
CA ARG A 387 5.79 -26.66 7.49
C ARG A 387 5.21 -28.01 7.06
N ASN A 388 6.10 -28.98 6.82
CA ASN A 388 5.74 -30.38 6.59
C ASN A 388 5.72 -31.19 7.91
N ASN A 389 5.54 -32.51 7.83
CA ASN A 389 5.57 -33.42 8.99
C ASN A 389 6.96 -33.55 9.64
N GLN A 390 8.02 -33.33 8.86
CA GLN A 390 9.41 -33.42 9.30
C GLN A 390 9.87 -32.14 10.01
N GLY A 391 9.05 -31.09 10.00
CA GLY A 391 9.38 -29.78 10.59
C GLY A 391 10.18 -28.88 9.64
N ASP A 392 10.33 -29.24 8.37
CA ASP A 392 10.94 -28.38 7.36
C ASP A 392 9.94 -27.33 6.89
N TYR A 393 10.44 -26.18 6.44
CA TYR A 393 9.62 -25.05 5.99
C TYR A 393 9.60 -24.90 4.49
N LEU A 394 8.42 -24.57 3.98
CA LEU A 394 8.22 -24.14 2.61
C LEU A 394 9.08 -22.89 2.38
N SER A 395 9.96 -22.98 1.40
CA SER A 395 10.96 -21.98 1.11
C SER A 395 10.98 -21.67 -0.38
N LEU A 396 11.20 -20.40 -0.70
CA LEU A 396 11.55 -19.97 -2.04
C LEU A 396 12.88 -20.60 -2.49
N HIS A 397 13.04 -20.75 -3.80
CA HIS A 397 14.29 -21.24 -4.38
C HIS A 397 15.47 -20.33 -3.96
N PRO A 398 16.64 -20.87 -3.59
CA PRO A 398 17.73 -20.09 -3.01
C PRO A 398 18.41 -19.09 -3.98
N SER A 399 18.10 -19.16 -5.27
CA SER A 399 18.68 -18.26 -6.28
C SER A 399 18.14 -16.85 -6.19
N ASN A 400 18.95 -15.86 -6.57
CA ASN A 400 18.57 -14.44 -6.65
C ASN A 400 17.43 -14.12 -7.64
N LYS A 401 17.11 -15.07 -8.53
CA LYS A 401 15.94 -15.05 -9.42
C LYS A 401 15.09 -16.31 -9.21
N PRO A 402 14.23 -16.36 -8.17
CA PRO A 402 13.47 -17.55 -7.80
C PRO A 402 12.20 -17.78 -8.63
N GLN A 403 11.85 -16.85 -9.53
CA GLN A 403 10.67 -16.92 -10.39
C GLN A 403 10.67 -18.17 -11.28
N GLY A 404 9.50 -18.79 -11.46
CA GLY A 404 9.32 -20.02 -12.27
C GLY A 404 10.05 -21.26 -11.71
N LYS A 405 10.79 -21.12 -10.60
CA LYS A 405 11.50 -22.23 -9.95
C LYS A 405 10.61 -22.84 -8.88
N ALA A 406 10.61 -24.17 -8.84
CA ALA A 406 9.85 -24.92 -7.87
C ALA A 406 10.24 -24.55 -6.43
N LEU A 407 9.22 -24.29 -5.62
CA LEU A 407 9.35 -24.18 -4.17
C LEU A 407 9.74 -25.52 -3.55
N ARG A 408 10.42 -25.44 -2.40
CA ARG A 408 10.96 -26.62 -1.73
C ARG A 408 10.77 -26.57 -0.21
N PHE A 409 10.70 -27.73 0.41
CA PHE A 409 10.90 -27.87 1.85
C PHE A 409 12.39 -27.97 2.14
N SER A 410 12.93 -26.98 2.82
CA SER A 410 14.37 -26.91 3.14
C SER A 410 14.58 -27.03 4.64
N ARG A 411 15.49 -27.92 5.04
CA ARG A 411 15.95 -28.07 6.42
C ARG A 411 17.03 -27.03 6.69
N PHE A 412 16.71 -26.01 7.49
CA PHE A 412 17.70 -25.02 7.91
C PHE A 412 18.22 -25.35 9.32
N PRO A 413 19.53 -25.65 9.48
CA PRO A 413 20.14 -25.75 10.80
C PRO A 413 20.38 -24.34 11.34
N GLY A 414 19.65 -23.95 12.40
CA GLY A 414 19.78 -22.64 13.05
C GLY A 414 18.73 -21.62 12.61
N THR A 415 18.23 -20.86 13.59
CA THR A 415 17.20 -19.80 13.54
C THR A 415 16.66 -19.42 12.17
N TYR A 416 15.40 -19.82 11.94
CA TYR A 416 14.40 -19.21 11.07
C TYR A 416 14.83 -17.91 10.37
N SER A 417 15.02 -17.95 9.04
CA SER A 417 15.14 -16.71 8.27
C SER A 417 13.72 -16.22 7.98
N ASN A 418 13.26 -15.24 8.76
CA ASN A 418 11.97 -14.53 8.64
C ASN A 418 11.60 -14.09 7.19
N PHE A 419 12.53 -14.12 6.24
CA PHE A 419 12.39 -13.54 4.92
C PHE A 419 11.96 -14.52 3.82
N LYS A 420 12.54 -15.73 3.77
CA LYS A 420 12.31 -16.70 2.67
C LYS A 420 11.17 -17.68 2.92
N GLN A 421 10.69 -17.75 4.16
CA GLN A 421 9.71 -18.74 4.64
C GLN A 421 8.44 -18.11 5.19
N ALA A 422 8.37 -16.77 5.23
CA ALA A 422 7.19 -16.03 5.64
C ALA A 422 6.32 -15.72 4.41
N TYR A 423 5.05 -16.10 4.49
CA TYR A 423 4.04 -15.86 3.46
C TYR A 423 2.88 -15.08 4.07
N ARG A 424 2.51 -13.98 3.43
CA ARG A 424 1.26 -13.29 3.71
C ARG A 424 0.14 -14.22 3.29
N TRP A 425 -0.77 -14.50 4.20
CA TRP A 425 -1.96 -15.31 3.95
C TRP A 425 -3.13 -14.37 3.64
N MET A 426 -3.66 -14.46 2.43
CA MET A 426 -4.78 -13.63 1.98
C MET A 426 -5.93 -14.53 1.55
N THR A 427 -7.09 -14.39 2.19
CA THR A 427 -8.30 -15.09 1.79
C THR A 427 -9.05 -14.22 0.79
N LEU A 428 -9.27 -14.71 -0.43
CA LEU A 428 -10.04 -14.01 -1.44
C LEU A 428 -11.54 -14.02 -1.12
N PRO A 429 -12.35 -13.12 -1.70
CA PRO A 429 -13.78 -13.01 -1.40
C PRO A 429 -14.57 -14.30 -1.66
N TRP A 430 -14.09 -15.15 -2.56
CA TRP A 430 -14.70 -16.46 -2.88
C TRP A 430 -14.08 -17.64 -2.12
N GLY A 431 -13.21 -17.39 -1.14
CA GLY A 431 -12.69 -18.38 -0.20
C GLY A 431 -11.34 -19.01 -0.57
N ASP A 432 -10.79 -18.74 -1.75
CA ASP A 432 -9.44 -19.19 -2.10
C ASP A 432 -8.37 -18.48 -1.29
N ILE A 433 -7.19 -19.09 -1.17
CA ILE A 433 -6.05 -18.51 -0.46
C ILE A 433 -4.97 -18.12 -1.46
N CYS A 434 -4.56 -16.85 -1.40
CA CYS A 434 -3.35 -16.36 -2.02
C CYS A 434 -2.22 -16.31 -0.99
N LEU A 435 -1.08 -16.88 -1.36
CA LEU A 435 0.14 -16.82 -0.58
C LEU A 435 1.14 -15.89 -1.28
N GLN A 436 1.57 -14.86 -0.57
CA GLN A 436 2.51 -13.86 -1.08
C GLN A 436 3.77 -13.85 -0.19
N PRO A 437 4.95 -14.21 -0.70
CA PRO A 437 6.15 -14.29 0.12
C PRO A 437 6.58 -12.89 0.59
N ARG A 438 7.05 -12.80 1.85
CA ARG A 438 7.63 -11.57 2.39
C ARG A 438 8.78 -11.07 1.52
N ALA A 439 9.58 -11.96 0.95
CA ALA A 439 10.70 -11.60 0.09
C ALA A 439 10.33 -11.01 -1.29
N HIS A 440 9.13 -11.29 -1.80
CA HIS A 440 8.70 -10.84 -3.12
C HIS A 440 7.21 -10.49 -3.11
N GLN A 441 6.87 -9.33 -2.53
CA GLN A 441 5.47 -8.96 -2.24
C GLN A 441 4.59 -8.73 -3.48
N SER A 442 5.08 -8.57 -4.71
CA SER A 442 4.18 -8.52 -5.89
C SER A 442 3.70 -9.87 -6.38
N ARG A 443 4.40 -10.94 -6.02
CA ARG A 443 4.22 -12.23 -6.66
C ARG A 443 3.42 -13.12 -5.74
N LEU A 444 2.57 -13.95 -6.35
CA LEU A 444 1.85 -14.97 -5.63
C LEU A 444 2.49 -16.32 -5.90
N LEU A 445 2.13 -17.30 -5.07
CA LEU A 445 2.42 -18.67 -5.42
C LEU A 445 1.41 -19.14 -6.48
N SER A 446 1.92 -19.69 -7.58
CA SER A 446 1.14 -20.28 -8.66
C SER A 446 1.56 -21.73 -8.89
N THR A 447 0.87 -22.42 -9.81
CA THR A 447 1.27 -23.76 -10.25
C THR A 447 1.59 -23.76 -11.73
N GLU A 448 2.78 -24.21 -12.09
CA GLU A 448 3.29 -24.27 -13.47
C GLU A 448 3.93 -25.64 -13.71
N ASP A 449 3.54 -26.32 -14.79
CA ASP A 449 3.96 -27.71 -15.08
C ASP A 449 3.79 -28.65 -13.87
N ASN A 450 2.65 -28.56 -13.18
CA ASN A 450 2.37 -29.29 -11.94
C ASN A 450 3.35 -29.02 -10.78
N ARG A 451 4.07 -27.90 -10.77
CA ARG A 451 4.97 -27.51 -9.68
C ARG A 451 4.48 -26.24 -9.02
N LEU A 452 4.54 -26.16 -7.69
CA LEU A 452 4.30 -24.89 -7.00
C LEU A 452 5.51 -23.98 -7.21
N VAL A 453 5.29 -22.80 -7.78
CA VAL A 453 6.35 -21.83 -8.12
C VAL A 453 6.00 -20.44 -7.59
N LEU A 454 6.98 -19.54 -7.58
CA LEU A 454 6.72 -18.12 -7.46
C LEU A 454 6.34 -17.61 -8.86
N SER A 455 5.15 -17.04 -9.00
CA SER A 455 4.59 -16.61 -10.28
C SER A 455 5.46 -15.59 -10.99
N ASP A 456 5.42 -15.62 -12.34
CA ASP A 456 6.03 -14.58 -13.17
C ASP A 456 5.24 -13.26 -13.15
N TYR A 457 3.94 -13.33 -12.84
CA TYR A 457 2.98 -12.23 -12.83
C TYR A 457 2.46 -11.91 -11.42
N SER A 458 1.90 -10.72 -11.22
CA SER A 458 0.91 -10.47 -10.17
C SER A 458 -0.37 -11.29 -10.42
N ALA A 459 -1.17 -11.54 -9.37
CA ALA A 459 -2.18 -12.61 -9.23
C ALA A 459 -2.93 -13.08 -10.49
#